data_AF-A0A1W9ZAM1-F1
#
_entry.id   AF-A0A1W9ZAM1-F1
#
_cell.length_a   1.000
_cell.length_b   1.000
_cell.length_c   1.000
_cell.angle_alpha   90.00
_cell.angle_beta   90.00
_cell.angle_gamma   90.00
#
_symmetry.space_group_name_H-M   'P 1'
#
loop_
_entity.id
_entity.type
_entity.pdbx_description
1 polymer ?
#
loop_
_entity_poly.entity_id
_entity_poly.type
_entity_poly.pdbx_seq_one_letter_code
_entity_poly.pdbx_strand_id
1 'polypeptide(L)'
;MSDATIQSVGVVGAGQMGSGIAEVSVRAGVDVTVFETTEALVTAGRNRIVKSLERGVSAGKVTERERDRALSKLTFTTDLKDLADRQLVIEAIIEDDAVKAQVFAELDQVITDPDAVLASNTSSIPIMKIAAATKNPQRVLGLHFFNPVPVLPLVELVSTLVTDEAAAARTEEFASAVLGKQVVRCSDRSGFVVNALLVPYLLSAIRMVEAGFATVEDVDKAVVAGLSHPMGPLRLSDLVGLDTLKLIADKMFEEFKEPQYAPPPLLLRMVEAGRLGKKTGQGFHSY
;
A
#
# COMPACT_ATOMS: atom_id res chain seq x y z
N MET A 1 23.81 -19.66 -7.00
CA MET A 1 22.53 -18.98 -6.73
C MET A 1 22.86 -17.51 -6.76
N SER A 2 22.36 -16.75 -7.73
CA SER A 2 22.82 -15.38 -7.94
C SER A 2 22.35 -14.51 -6.77
N ASP A 3 23.33 -14.16 -5.94
CA ASP A 3 23.35 -13.19 -4.84
C ASP A 3 23.14 -11.74 -5.36
N ALA A 4 22.28 -11.57 -6.37
CA ALA A 4 22.10 -10.33 -7.10
C ALA A 4 20.92 -9.57 -6.52
N THR A 5 21.21 -8.46 -5.84
CA THR A 5 20.24 -7.46 -5.39
C THR A 5 19.29 -7.07 -6.55
N ILE A 6 17.99 -6.94 -6.27
CA ILE A 6 16.97 -6.51 -7.26
C ILE A 6 17.30 -5.11 -7.81
N GLN A 7 17.32 -4.97 -9.13
CA GLN A 7 17.65 -3.75 -9.88
C GLN A 7 16.56 -3.31 -10.87
N SER A 8 15.68 -4.22 -11.31
CA SER A 8 14.53 -3.92 -12.18
C SER A 8 13.21 -4.23 -11.48
N VAL A 9 12.32 -3.23 -11.41
CA VAL A 9 11.02 -3.33 -10.75
C VAL A 9 9.88 -3.02 -11.72
N GLY A 10 8.86 -3.86 -11.70
CA GLY A 10 7.57 -3.56 -12.30
C GLY A 10 6.60 -3.02 -11.26
N VAL A 11 5.77 -2.04 -11.62
CA VAL A 11 4.66 -1.58 -10.77
C VAL A 11 3.37 -1.66 -11.57
N VAL A 12 2.40 -2.44 -11.10
CA VAL A 12 1.08 -2.55 -11.73
C VAL A 12 0.11 -1.62 -11.01
N GLY A 13 -0.39 -0.62 -11.74
CA GLY A 13 -1.24 0.43 -11.20
C GLY A 13 -0.45 1.68 -10.85
N ALA A 14 -0.93 2.82 -11.30
CA ALA A 14 -0.32 4.13 -11.08
C ALA A 14 -1.23 5.04 -10.25
N GLY A 15 -2.03 4.46 -9.35
CA GLY A 15 -2.79 5.18 -8.33
C GLY A 15 -1.89 5.87 -7.29
N GLN A 16 -2.45 6.22 -6.14
CA GLN A 16 -1.68 6.88 -5.07
C GLN A 16 -0.53 6.01 -4.56
N MET A 17 -0.80 4.74 -4.26
CA MET A 17 0.22 3.80 -3.76
C MET A 17 1.23 3.44 -4.85
N GLY A 18 0.76 3.00 -6.02
CA GLY A 18 1.64 2.64 -7.13
C GLY A 18 2.56 3.78 -7.57
N SER A 19 2.06 5.03 -7.63
CA SER A 19 2.92 6.19 -7.90
C SER A 19 3.99 6.41 -6.83
N GLY A 20 3.63 6.23 -5.55
CA GLY A 20 4.58 6.37 -4.44
C GLY A 20 5.63 5.26 -4.41
N ILE A 21 5.24 4.02 -4.74
CA ILE A 21 6.13 2.87 -4.87
C ILE A 21 7.12 3.10 -6.03
N ALA A 22 6.60 3.47 -7.20
CA ALA A 22 7.44 3.80 -8.35
C ALA A 22 8.43 4.93 -8.02
N GLU A 23 7.96 6.02 -7.40
CA GLU A 23 8.80 7.17 -7.02
C GLU A 23 9.94 6.77 -6.06
N VAL A 24 9.65 6.02 -4.99
CA VAL A 24 10.69 5.62 -4.03
C VAL A 24 11.72 4.71 -4.68
N SER A 25 11.30 3.80 -5.56
CA SER A 25 12.20 2.92 -6.31
C SER A 25 13.11 3.67 -7.28
N VAL A 26 12.57 4.57 -8.13
CA VAL A 26 13.44 5.32 -9.07
C VAL A 26 14.38 6.30 -8.38
N ARG A 27 13.97 6.87 -7.24
CA ARG A 27 14.85 7.73 -6.42
C ARG A 27 16.02 6.96 -5.81
N ALA A 28 15.81 5.67 -5.49
CA ALA A 28 16.87 4.75 -5.07
C ALA A 28 17.77 4.29 -6.23
N GLY A 29 17.46 4.69 -7.47
CA GLY A 29 18.24 4.34 -8.65
C GLY A 29 17.87 2.98 -9.26
N VAL A 30 16.68 2.47 -8.97
CA VAL A 30 16.14 1.24 -9.58
C VAL A 30 15.54 1.57 -10.95
N ASP A 31 15.65 0.65 -11.91
CA ASP A 31 14.93 0.75 -13.19
C ASP A 31 13.46 0.33 -12.99
N VAL A 32 12.51 1.20 -13.32
CA VAL A 32 11.09 0.99 -13.01
C VAL A 32 10.23 1.08 -14.26
N THR A 33 9.44 0.05 -14.50
CA THR A 33 8.37 0.05 -15.51
C THR A 33 7.01 0.07 -14.81
N VAL A 34 6.21 1.10 -15.09
CA VAL A 34 4.85 1.25 -14.56
C VAL A 34 3.84 0.86 -15.63
N PHE A 35 3.02 -0.13 -15.32
CA PHE A 35 1.92 -0.57 -16.16
C PHE A 35 0.60 0.06 -15.71
N GLU A 36 -0.20 0.50 -16.67
CA GLU A 36 -1.60 0.87 -16.51
C GLU A 36 -2.45 0.37 -17.68
N THR A 37 -3.75 0.17 -17.45
CA THR A 37 -4.65 -0.43 -18.45
C THR A 37 -4.98 0.49 -19.63
N THR A 38 -4.76 1.80 -19.50
CA THR A 38 -5.06 2.79 -20.54
C THR A 38 -4.02 3.93 -20.55
N GLU A 39 -3.82 4.54 -21.72
CA GLU A 39 -2.93 5.71 -21.87
C GLU A 39 -3.34 6.91 -21.01
N ALA A 40 -4.64 7.06 -20.75
CA ALA A 40 -5.14 8.11 -19.86
C ALA A 40 -4.67 7.89 -18.41
N LEU A 41 -4.70 6.65 -17.93
CA LEU A 41 -4.20 6.29 -16.61
C LEU A 41 -2.68 6.36 -16.52
N VAL A 42 -1.96 5.95 -17.56
CA VAL A 42 -0.50 6.15 -17.69
C VAL A 42 -0.15 7.64 -17.54
N THR A 43 -0.85 8.51 -18.28
CA THR A 43 -0.61 9.96 -18.24
C THR A 43 -0.89 10.53 -16.85
N ALA A 44 -2.00 10.12 -16.22
CA ALA A 44 -2.34 10.54 -14.87
C ALA A 44 -1.30 10.08 -13.83
N GLY A 45 -0.84 8.84 -13.93
CA GLY A 45 0.24 8.26 -13.11
C GLY A 45 1.55 9.03 -13.25
N ARG A 46 1.99 9.25 -14.49
CA ARG A 46 3.19 10.04 -14.80
C ARG A 46 3.13 11.43 -14.19
N ASN A 47 2.02 12.14 -14.40
CA ASN A 47 1.83 13.48 -13.85
C ASN A 47 1.88 13.49 -12.32
N ARG A 48 1.34 12.46 -11.65
CA ARG A 48 1.40 12.36 -10.19
C ARG A 48 2.83 12.20 -9.68
N ILE A 49 3.63 11.33 -10.32
CA ILE A 49 5.03 11.10 -9.95
C ILE A 49 5.87 12.35 -10.20
N VAL A 50 5.76 12.95 -11.40
CA VAL A 50 6.48 14.18 -11.77
C VAL A 50 6.17 15.31 -10.77
N LYS A 51 4.89 15.58 -10.52
CA LYS A 51 4.47 16.60 -9.55
C LYS A 51 4.95 16.32 -8.12
N SER A 52 5.06 15.04 -7.74
CA SER A 52 5.60 14.67 -6.44
C SER A 52 7.09 14.97 -6.33
N LEU A 53 7.87 14.61 -7.35
CA LEU A 53 9.30 14.93 -7.43
C LEU A 53 9.56 16.43 -7.47
N GLU A 54 8.78 17.19 -8.25
CA GLU A 54 8.85 18.66 -8.31
C GLU A 54 8.59 19.29 -6.94
N ARG A 55 7.58 18.82 -6.20
CA ARG A 55 7.36 19.26 -4.81
C ARG A 55 8.55 18.90 -3.91
N GLY A 56 9.16 17.74 -4.11
CA GLY A 56 10.40 17.35 -3.43
C GLY A 56 11.55 18.32 -3.69
N VAL A 57 11.69 18.80 -4.93
CA VAL A 57 12.66 19.84 -5.31
C VAL A 57 12.33 21.17 -4.64
N SER A 58 11.08 21.65 -4.75
CA SER A 58 10.66 22.90 -4.11
C SER A 58 10.81 22.88 -2.59
N ALA A 59 10.68 21.71 -1.96
CA ALA A 59 10.87 21.52 -0.51
C ALA A 59 12.33 21.28 -0.10
N GLY A 60 13.29 21.31 -1.04
CA GLY A 60 14.71 21.06 -0.77
C GLY A 60 15.02 19.63 -0.31
N LYS A 61 14.15 18.67 -0.63
CA LYS A 61 14.30 17.24 -0.26
C LYS A 61 14.94 16.41 -1.36
N VAL A 62 14.93 16.90 -2.59
CA VAL A 62 15.50 16.26 -3.78
C VAL A 62 16.15 17.36 -4.63
N THR A 63 17.30 17.12 -5.24
CA THR A 63 17.92 18.05 -6.19
C THR A 63 17.33 17.90 -7.59
N GLU A 64 17.44 18.92 -8.45
CA GLU A 64 17.01 18.82 -9.85
C GLU A 64 17.69 17.66 -10.59
N ARG A 65 18.99 17.47 -10.33
CA ARG A 65 19.77 16.36 -10.91
C ARG A 65 19.24 14.99 -10.46
N GLU A 66 18.85 14.85 -9.20
CA GLU A 66 18.26 13.60 -8.69
C GLU A 66 16.88 13.34 -9.28
N ARG A 67 16.04 14.38 -9.42
CA ARG A 67 14.76 14.29 -10.13
C ARG A 67 14.96 13.79 -11.56
N ASP A 68 15.85 14.42 -12.32
CA ASP A 68 16.04 14.11 -13.74
C ASP A 68 16.59 12.67 -13.92
N ARG A 69 17.50 12.25 -13.04
CA ARG A 69 17.99 10.86 -12.97
C ARG A 69 16.89 9.86 -12.62
N ALA A 70 16.00 10.19 -11.71
CA ALA A 70 14.87 9.33 -11.35
C ALA A 70 13.91 9.18 -12.53
N LEU A 71 13.59 10.29 -13.22
CA LEU A 71 12.73 10.28 -14.40
C LEU A 71 13.33 9.49 -15.56
N SER A 72 14.66 9.50 -15.75
CA SER A 72 15.31 8.71 -16.80
C SER A 72 15.25 7.19 -16.59
N LYS A 73 14.91 6.74 -15.38
CA LYS A 73 14.75 5.32 -15.02
C LYS A 73 13.28 4.90 -14.93
N LEU A 74 12.36 5.77 -15.34
CA LEU A 74 10.93 5.54 -15.24
C LEU A 74 10.32 5.36 -16.62
N THR A 75 9.92 4.12 -16.91
CA THR A 75 9.22 3.75 -18.14
C THR A 75 7.75 3.53 -17.82
N PHE A 76 6.86 3.88 -18.76
CA PHE A 76 5.43 3.62 -18.65
C PHE A 76 4.96 2.81 -19.85
N THR A 77 4.02 1.91 -19.62
CA THR A 77 3.48 1.02 -20.65
C THR A 77 2.01 0.70 -20.42
N THR A 78 1.34 0.28 -21.49
CA THR A 78 0.01 -0.33 -21.51
C THR A 78 0.05 -1.81 -21.92
N ASP A 79 1.24 -2.40 -22.15
CA ASP A 79 1.42 -3.82 -22.40
C ASP A 79 2.08 -4.49 -21.19
N LEU A 80 1.39 -5.45 -20.58
CA LEU A 80 1.90 -6.17 -19.42
C LEU A 80 3.16 -7.00 -19.75
N LYS A 81 3.36 -7.36 -21.03
CA LYS A 81 4.54 -8.11 -21.51
C LYS A 81 5.85 -7.35 -21.33
N ASP A 82 5.79 -6.02 -21.26
CA ASP A 82 6.97 -5.19 -20.98
C ASP A 82 7.49 -5.38 -19.54
N LEU A 83 6.80 -6.17 -18.71
CA LEU A 83 7.26 -6.57 -17.39
C LEU A 83 8.00 -7.93 -17.36
N ALA A 84 8.18 -8.60 -18.51
CA ALA A 84 8.72 -9.96 -18.58
C ALA A 84 10.14 -10.12 -17.99
N ASP A 85 10.93 -9.06 -17.98
CA ASP A 85 12.32 -9.02 -17.51
C ASP A 85 12.48 -8.38 -16.10
N ARG A 86 11.36 -8.12 -15.41
CA ARG A 86 11.38 -7.53 -14.07
C ARG A 86 11.71 -8.59 -13.02
N GLN A 87 12.60 -8.25 -12.10
CA GLN A 87 13.01 -9.12 -10.99
C GLN A 87 12.04 -9.07 -9.81
N LEU A 88 11.33 -7.96 -9.65
CA LEU A 88 10.27 -7.77 -8.67
C LEU A 88 9.12 -7.01 -9.31
N VAL A 89 7.90 -7.51 -9.21
CA VAL A 89 6.69 -6.77 -9.62
C VAL A 89 5.82 -6.51 -8.40
N ILE A 90 5.44 -5.25 -8.19
CA ILE A 90 4.60 -4.81 -7.08
C ILE A 90 3.25 -4.36 -7.63
N GLU A 91 2.20 -5.07 -7.29
CA GLU A 91 0.83 -4.78 -7.67
C GLU A 91 0.16 -3.84 -6.65
N ALA A 92 -0.38 -2.72 -7.14
CA ALA A 92 -1.03 -1.68 -6.35
C ALA A 92 -2.27 -1.08 -7.06
N ILE A 93 -3.14 -1.95 -7.56
CA ILE A 93 -4.44 -1.65 -8.19
C ILE A 93 -5.57 -1.65 -7.14
N ILE A 94 -6.80 -1.49 -7.62
CA ILE A 94 -8.01 -1.56 -6.80
C ILE A 94 -8.07 -2.83 -5.93
N GLU A 95 -8.65 -2.70 -4.74
CA GLU A 95 -8.83 -3.79 -3.77
C GLU A 95 -10.03 -4.66 -4.15
N ASP A 96 -9.86 -5.45 -5.22
CA ASP A 96 -10.82 -6.44 -5.69
C ASP A 96 -10.14 -7.82 -5.88
N ASP A 97 -10.66 -8.84 -5.20
CA ASP A 97 -10.12 -10.21 -5.21
C ASP A 97 -9.99 -10.76 -6.65
N ALA A 98 -11.00 -10.57 -7.50
CA ALA A 98 -11.05 -11.15 -8.84
C ALA A 98 -10.09 -10.43 -9.79
N VAL A 99 -10.05 -9.10 -9.73
CA VAL A 99 -9.13 -8.31 -10.56
C VAL A 99 -7.68 -8.60 -10.22
N LYS A 100 -7.34 -8.70 -8.92
CA LYS A 100 -5.98 -9.08 -8.51
C LYS A 100 -5.60 -10.50 -8.91
N ALA A 101 -6.50 -11.47 -8.73
CA ALA A 101 -6.26 -12.85 -9.15
C ALA A 101 -5.97 -12.93 -10.66
N GLN A 102 -6.73 -12.22 -11.48
CA GLN A 102 -6.50 -12.16 -12.93
C GLN A 102 -5.12 -11.56 -13.25
N VAL A 103 -4.78 -10.41 -12.68
CA VAL A 103 -3.48 -9.75 -12.91
C VAL A 103 -2.32 -10.66 -12.51
N PHE A 104 -2.40 -11.34 -11.36
CA PHE A 104 -1.34 -12.25 -10.91
C PHE A 104 -1.22 -13.49 -11.80
N ALA A 105 -2.32 -14.02 -12.32
CA ALA A 105 -2.29 -15.12 -13.28
C ALA A 105 -1.62 -14.71 -14.60
N GLU A 106 -1.84 -13.48 -15.06
CA GLU A 106 -1.20 -12.93 -16.25
C GLU A 106 0.29 -12.64 -16.02
N LEU A 107 0.65 -12.00 -14.90
CA LEU A 107 2.04 -11.77 -14.49
C LEU A 107 2.81 -13.09 -14.39
N ASP A 108 2.19 -14.14 -13.85
CA ASP A 108 2.85 -15.44 -13.71
C ASP A 108 3.17 -16.09 -15.07
N GLN A 109 2.36 -15.82 -16.10
CA GLN A 109 2.62 -16.27 -17.47
C GLN A 109 3.69 -15.43 -18.17
N VAL A 110 3.68 -14.11 -17.95
CA VAL A 110 4.59 -13.17 -18.61
C VAL A 110 6.00 -13.27 -18.06
N ILE A 111 6.15 -13.43 -16.74
CA ILE A 111 7.44 -13.36 -16.06
C ILE A 111 8.00 -14.77 -15.91
N THR A 112 8.90 -15.13 -16.82
CA THR A 112 9.45 -16.48 -16.94
C THR A 112 10.65 -16.74 -16.03
N ASP A 113 11.27 -15.70 -15.47
CA ASP A 113 12.36 -15.87 -14.51
C ASP A 113 11.82 -16.54 -13.23
N PRO A 114 12.31 -17.74 -12.87
CA PRO A 114 11.86 -18.45 -11.67
C PRO A 114 12.27 -17.75 -10.37
N ASP A 115 13.31 -16.90 -10.40
CA ASP A 115 13.77 -16.13 -9.25
C ASP A 115 13.07 -14.76 -9.10
N ALA A 116 12.26 -14.34 -10.09
CA ALA A 116 11.49 -13.11 -9.98
C ALA A 116 10.38 -13.22 -8.91
N VAL A 117 10.13 -12.12 -8.20
CA VAL A 117 9.13 -12.04 -7.12
C VAL A 117 7.89 -11.30 -7.60
N LEU A 118 6.71 -11.82 -7.25
CA LEU A 118 5.42 -11.16 -7.46
C LEU A 118 4.85 -10.72 -6.10
N ALA A 119 4.81 -9.41 -5.87
CA ALA A 119 4.36 -8.84 -4.60
C ALA A 119 3.03 -8.09 -4.76
N SER A 120 2.10 -8.24 -3.81
CA SER A 120 0.92 -7.36 -3.71
C SER A 120 1.09 -6.36 -2.57
N ASN A 121 0.70 -5.11 -2.80
CA ASN A 121 0.60 -4.07 -1.77
C ASN A 121 -0.74 -4.09 -1.01
N THR A 122 -1.65 -5.04 -1.27
CA THR A 122 -2.96 -5.11 -0.61
C THR A 122 -2.87 -4.93 0.91
N SER A 123 -3.84 -4.23 1.50
CA SER A 123 -3.91 -4.00 2.94
C SER A 123 -4.85 -4.98 3.66
N SER A 124 -5.58 -5.81 2.91
CA SER A 124 -6.72 -6.55 3.47
C SER A 124 -7.05 -7.89 2.81
N ILE A 125 -6.59 -8.15 1.57
CA ILE A 125 -6.81 -9.42 0.88
C ILE A 125 -5.73 -10.41 1.30
N PRO A 126 -6.10 -11.64 1.73
CA PRO A 126 -5.12 -12.69 2.02
C PRO A 126 -4.23 -12.95 0.82
N ILE A 127 -2.91 -12.86 1.02
CA ILE A 127 -1.91 -13.04 -0.03
C ILE A 127 -2.00 -14.45 -0.63
N MET A 128 -2.36 -15.46 0.15
CA MET A 128 -2.55 -16.83 -0.31
C MET A 128 -3.66 -16.95 -1.37
N LYS A 129 -4.72 -16.13 -1.31
CA LYS A 129 -5.75 -16.11 -2.37
C LYS A 129 -5.17 -15.62 -3.69
N ILE A 130 -4.32 -14.60 -3.63
CA ILE A 130 -3.63 -14.03 -4.79
C ILE A 130 -2.62 -15.05 -5.33
N ALA A 131 -1.84 -15.68 -4.44
CA ALA A 131 -0.86 -16.70 -4.81
C ALA A 131 -1.50 -17.92 -5.47
N ALA A 132 -2.69 -18.35 -5.02
CA ALA A 132 -3.41 -19.48 -5.59
C ALA A 132 -3.86 -19.27 -7.04
N ALA A 133 -3.86 -18.03 -7.55
CA ALA A 133 -4.16 -17.72 -8.94
C ALA A 133 -2.96 -17.96 -9.88
N THR A 134 -1.76 -18.20 -9.33
CA THR A 134 -0.53 -18.41 -10.10
C THR A 134 -0.16 -19.91 -10.16
N LYS A 135 0.69 -20.28 -11.12
CA LYS A 135 1.28 -21.62 -11.20
C LYS A 135 2.50 -21.78 -10.29
N ASN A 136 3.14 -20.68 -9.91
CA ASN A 136 4.31 -20.63 -9.05
C ASN A 136 4.03 -19.83 -7.77
N PRO A 137 3.15 -20.33 -6.87
CA PRO A 137 2.73 -19.57 -5.69
C PRO A 137 3.88 -19.26 -4.72
N GLN A 138 4.99 -20.01 -4.78
CA GLN A 138 6.15 -19.83 -3.92
C GLN A 138 6.90 -18.51 -4.15
N ARG A 139 6.74 -17.86 -5.32
CA ARG A 139 7.34 -16.55 -5.58
C ARG A 139 6.40 -15.37 -5.28
N VAL A 140 5.22 -15.66 -4.74
CA VAL A 140 4.21 -14.66 -4.38
C VAL A 140 4.32 -14.31 -2.89
N LEU A 141 4.30 -13.01 -2.59
CA LEU A 141 4.32 -12.48 -1.22
C LEU A 141 3.57 -11.15 -1.12
N GLY A 142 3.34 -10.68 0.11
CA GLY A 142 2.89 -9.31 0.34
C GLY A 142 4.07 -8.38 0.59
N LEU A 143 4.03 -7.19 0.00
CA LEU A 143 4.96 -6.10 0.30
C LEU A 143 4.14 -4.82 0.52
N HIS A 144 3.66 -4.66 1.74
CA HIS A 144 2.70 -3.63 2.11
C HIS A 144 3.40 -2.34 2.53
N PHE A 145 3.21 -1.28 1.74
CA PHE A 145 3.74 0.06 1.98
C PHE A 145 2.69 0.95 2.68
N PHE A 146 3.18 2.00 3.35
CA PHE A 146 2.33 2.96 4.05
C PHE A 146 2.36 4.33 3.36
N ASN A 147 1.19 4.96 3.21
CA ASN A 147 1.08 6.29 2.63
C ASN A 147 1.44 7.40 3.63
N PRO A 148 2.28 8.41 3.29
CA PRO A 148 2.97 8.59 2.00
C PRO A 148 4.21 7.71 1.83
N VAL A 149 4.22 6.90 0.76
CA VAL A 149 5.25 5.87 0.51
C VAL A 149 6.69 6.43 0.44
N PRO A 150 6.95 7.60 -0.18
CA PRO A 150 8.32 8.14 -0.25
C PRO A 150 8.85 8.67 1.09
N VAL A 151 8.01 8.76 2.12
CA VAL A 151 8.35 9.37 3.42
C VAL A 151 8.32 8.34 4.54
N LEU A 152 7.30 7.47 4.59
CA LEU A 152 7.18 6.48 5.65
C LEU A 152 8.24 5.37 5.49
N PRO A 153 9.06 5.13 6.54
CA PRO A 153 10.23 4.25 6.45
C PRO A 153 9.89 2.80 6.81
N LEU A 154 8.67 2.33 6.56
CA LEU A 154 8.23 0.99 6.94
C LEU A 154 7.60 0.26 5.74
N VAL A 155 7.86 -1.04 5.65
CA VAL A 155 7.06 -2.01 4.91
C VAL A 155 6.77 -3.24 5.77
N GLU A 156 5.62 -3.86 5.55
CA GLU A 156 5.37 -5.21 6.03
C GLU A 156 5.64 -6.20 4.91
N LEU A 157 6.52 -7.18 5.17
CA LEU A 157 6.76 -8.32 4.29
C LEU A 157 5.90 -9.48 4.78
N VAL A 158 4.98 -9.93 3.94
CA VAL A 158 3.95 -10.91 4.30
C VAL A 158 4.21 -12.22 3.57
N SER A 159 4.52 -13.27 4.31
CA SER A 159 4.71 -14.61 3.74
C SER A 159 3.44 -15.43 3.83
N THR A 160 3.11 -16.12 2.74
CA THR A 160 2.07 -17.15 2.71
C THR A 160 2.59 -18.46 3.30
N LEU A 161 1.74 -19.49 3.34
CA LEU A 161 2.14 -20.85 3.71
C LEU A 161 3.19 -21.47 2.77
N VAL A 162 3.31 -20.96 1.54
CA VAL A 162 4.14 -21.56 0.48
C VAL A 162 5.19 -20.60 -0.07
N THR A 163 5.25 -19.35 0.41
CA THR A 163 6.25 -18.36 -0.02
C THR A 163 7.65 -18.91 0.26
N ASP A 164 8.49 -18.90 -0.77
CA ASP A 164 9.87 -19.33 -0.68
C ASP A 164 10.71 -18.35 0.14
N GLU A 165 11.55 -18.88 1.03
CA GLU A 165 12.36 -18.06 1.93
C GLU A 165 13.41 -17.24 1.17
N ALA A 166 13.93 -17.73 0.03
CA ALA A 166 14.86 -16.95 -0.78
C ALA A 166 14.15 -15.78 -1.47
N ALA A 167 12.91 -15.98 -1.94
CA ALA A 167 12.08 -14.89 -2.47
C ALA A 167 11.80 -13.80 -1.41
N ALA A 168 11.47 -14.21 -0.17
CA ALA A 168 11.30 -13.30 0.95
C ALA A 168 12.61 -12.56 1.31
N ALA A 169 13.74 -13.27 1.41
CA ALA A 169 15.03 -12.68 1.74
C ALA A 169 15.49 -11.65 0.69
N ARG A 170 15.35 -11.96 -0.62
CA ARG A 170 15.67 -11.00 -1.71
C ARG A 170 14.82 -9.74 -1.63
N THR A 171 13.53 -9.91 -1.31
CA THR A 171 12.59 -8.77 -1.18
C THR A 171 12.90 -7.93 0.05
N GLU A 172 13.27 -8.56 1.17
CA GLU A 172 13.71 -7.87 2.38
C GLU A 172 15.00 -7.09 2.17
N GLU A 173 16.00 -7.67 1.49
CA GLU A 173 17.24 -6.99 1.12
C GLU A 173 16.94 -5.78 0.23
N PHE A 174 16.08 -5.94 -0.77
CA PHE A 174 15.65 -4.82 -1.62
C PHE A 174 14.98 -3.70 -0.80
N ALA A 175 13.99 -4.04 0.03
CA ALA A 175 13.26 -3.04 0.81
C ALA A 175 14.18 -2.33 1.83
N SER A 176 15.09 -3.06 2.47
CA SER A 176 15.99 -2.51 3.48
C SER A 176 17.20 -1.79 2.89
N ALA A 177 18.01 -2.47 2.09
CA ALA A 177 19.29 -1.96 1.59
C ALA A 177 19.13 -0.99 0.42
N VAL A 178 18.11 -1.17 -0.43
CA VAL A 178 17.89 -0.32 -1.61
C VAL A 178 16.92 0.81 -1.31
N LEU A 179 15.74 0.51 -0.75
CA LEU A 179 14.72 1.54 -0.46
C LEU A 179 14.92 2.26 0.87
N GLY A 180 15.80 1.76 1.74
CA GLY A 180 16.05 2.34 3.06
C GLY A 180 14.85 2.21 4.02
N LYS A 181 14.01 1.19 3.83
CA LYS A 181 12.82 0.96 4.66
C LYS A 181 13.11 -0.08 5.74
N GLN A 182 12.56 0.13 6.93
CA GLN A 182 12.46 -0.91 7.94
C GLN A 182 11.49 -1.98 7.44
N VAL A 183 11.86 -3.25 7.60
CA VAL A 183 11.07 -4.39 7.18
C VAL A 183 10.55 -5.11 8.41
N VAL A 184 9.24 -5.33 8.47
CA VAL A 184 8.59 -6.15 9.48
C VAL A 184 8.01 -7.38 8.81
N ARG A 185 8.51 -8.56 9.15
CA ARG A 185 7.96 -9.83 8.66
C ARG A 185 6.71 -10.22 9.44
N CYS A 186 5.70 -10.72 8.74
CA CYS A 186 4.50 -11.29 9.35
C CYS A 186 3.86 -12.39 8.50
N SER A 187 2.97 -13.17 9.11
CA SER A 187 2.20 -14.21 8.43
C SER A 187 0.99 -13.61 7.70
N ASP A 188 0.56 -14.27 6.64
CA ASP A 188 -0.64 -13.92 5.88
C ASP A 188 -1.92 -14.04 6.73
N ARG A 189 -2.40 -12.88 7.19
CA ARG A 189 -3.58 -12.68 8.02
C ARG A 189 -4.14 -11.28 7.77
N SER A 190 -5.47 -11.11 7.72
CA SER A 190 -6.08 -9.80 7.48
C SER A 190 -5.62 -8.75 8.50
N GLY A 191 -5.16 -7.59 7.97
CA GLY A 191 -4.65 -6.47 8.75
C GLY A 191 -3.16 -6.56 9.12
N PHE A 192 -2.48 -7.67 8.82
CA PHE A 192 -1.05 -7.87 9.09
C PHE A 192 -0.68 -7.52 10.53
N VAL A 193 0.28 -6.62 10.78
CA VAL A 193 0.64 -6.17 12.12
C VAL A 193 0.05 -4.80 12.41
N VAL A 194 0.36 -3.79 11.57
CA VAL A 194 0.02 -2.40 11.85
C VAL A 194 -1.50 -2.19 11.83
N ASN A 195 -2.18 -2.63 10.77
CA ASN A 195 -3.63 -2.45 10.66
C ASN A 195 -4.40 -3.31 11.67
N ALA A 196 -3.88 -4.49 12.02
CA ALA A 196 -4.46 -5.36 13.03
C ALA A 196 -4.51 -4.71 14.43
N LEU A 197 -3.58 -3.79 14.73
CA LEU A 197 -3.57 -2.99 15.95
C LEU A 197 -4.31 -1.66 15.78
N LEU A 198 -4.06 -0.97 14.66
CA LEU A 198 -4.55 0.38 14.41
C LEU A 198 -6.07 0.41 14.19
N VAL A 199 -6.61 -0.44 13.32
CA VAL A 199 -8.02 -0.36 12.94
C VAL A 199 -8.95 -0.58 14.13
N PRO A 200 -8.80 -1.61 14.97
CA PRO A 200 -9.67 -1.79 16.14
C PRO A 200 -9.61 -0.62 17.12
N TYR A 201 -8.43 -0.02 17.29
CA TYR A 201 -8.25 1.20 18.08
C TYR A 201 -9.06 2.37 17.51
N LEU A 202 -9.00 2.59 16.19
CA LEU A 202 -9.81 3.61 15.51
C LEU A 202 -11.30 3.33 15.65
N LEU A 203 -11.74 2.09 15.41
CA LEU A 203 -13.16 1.72 15.56
C LEU A 203 -13.66 1.92 17.00
N SER A 204 -12.81 1.68 18.00
CA SER A 204 -13.13 1.93 19.41
C SER A 204 -13.35 3.44 19.68
N ALA A 205 -12.50 4.31 19.14
CA ALA A 205 -12.68 5.75 19.25
C ALA A 205 -13.98 6.23 18.59
N ILE A 206 -14.33 5.67 17.42
CA ILE A 206 -15.59 5.97 16.74
C ILE A 206 -16.79 5.56 17.60
N ARG A 207 -16.75 4.38 18.24
CA ARG A 207 -17.82 3.92 19.14
C ARG A 207 -18.00 4.83 20.37
N MET A 208 -16.92 5.40 20.91
CA MET A 208 -17.02 6.38 22.00
C MET A 208 -17.79 7.63 21.60
N VAL A 209 -17.53 8.15 20.40
CA VAL A 209 -18.24 9.32 19.84
C VAL A 209 -19.69 8.97 19.51
N GLU A 210 -19.92 7.82 18.88
CA GLU A 210 -21.25 7.33 18.52
C GLU A 210 -22.17 7.20 19.75
N ALA A 211 -21.63 6.69 20.86
CA ALA A 211 -22.37 6.55 22.12
C ALA A 211 -22.53 7.88 22.90
N GLY A 212 -21.96 8.98 22.42
CA GLY A 212 -21.99 10.28 23.09
C GLY A 212 -21.19 10.32 24.40
N PHE A 213 -20.23 9.41 24.60
CA PHE A 213 -19.40 9.39 25.81
C PHE A 213 -18.51 10.62 25.89
N ALA A 214 -17.91 11.00 24.76
CA ALA A 214 -17.03 12.15 24.62
C ALA A 214 -17.17 12.76 23.22
N THR A 215 -16.78 14.03 23.11
CA THR A 215 -16.77 14.77 21.83
C THR A 215 -15.62 14.30 20.94
N VAL A 216 -15.70 14.58 19.63
CA VAL A 216 -14.62 14.29 18.68
C VAL A 216 -13.32 14.97 19.11
N GLU A 217 -13.42 16.24 19.51
CA GLU A 217 -12.29 17.08 19.90
C GLU A 217 -11.62 16.58 21.18
N ASP A 218 -12.41 16.17 22.18
CA ASP A 218 -11.85 15.68 23.45
C ASP A 218 -11.20 14.31 23.31
N VAL A 219 -11.76 13.40 22.50
CA VAL A 219 -11.14 12.10 22.19
C VAL A 219 -9.79 12.30 21.50
N ASP A 220 -9.73 13.15 20.46
CA ASP A 220 -8.48 13.45 19.76
C ASP A 220 -7.46 14.13 20.69
N LYS A 221 -7.88 15.12 21.47
CA LYS A 221 -7.03 15.85 22.41
C LYS A 221 -6.47 14.94 23.51
N ALA A 222 -7.28 14.05 24.07
CA ALA A 222 -6.86 13.13 25.12
C ALA A 222 -5.78 12.16 24.62
N VAL A 223 -5.92 11.63 23.39
CA VAL A 223 -4.91 10.75 22.78
C VAL A 223 -3.61 11.52 22.52
N VAL A 224 -3.69 12.73 21.97
CA VAL A 224 -2.49 13.53 21.68
C VAL A 224 -1.74 13.89 22.96
N ALA A 225 -2.43 14.45 23.96
CA ALA A 225 -1.77 14.90 25.19
C ALA A 225 -1.40 13.74 26.14
N GLY A 226 -2.25 12.72 26.23
CA GLY A 226 -2.11 11.62 27.19
C GLY A 226 -1.21 10.49 26.71
N LEU A 227 -1.24 10.17 25.40
CA LEU A 227 -0.44 9.09 24.81
C LEU A 227 0.71 9.62 23.93
N SER A 228 0.82 10.95 23.78
CA SER A 228 1.84 11.59 22.94
C SER A 228 1.83 11.15 21.48
N HIS A 229 0.67 10.68 20.99
CA HIS A 229 0.50 10.42 19.56
C HIS A 229 0.54 11.76 18.79
N PRO A 230 1.12 11.78 17.58
CA PRO A 230 1.17 13.00 16.78
C PRO A 230 -0.21 13.49 16.30
N MET A 231 -1.22 12.62 16.39
CA MET A 231 -2.56 12.86 15.89
C MET A 231 -3.58 12.01 16.66
N GLY A 232 -4.77 12.57 16.89
CA GLY A 232 -5.90 11.84 17.46
C GLY A 232 -6.50 10.82 16.49
N PRO A 233 -7.20 9.79 16.99
CA PRO A 233 -7.72 8.69 16.17
C PRO A 233 -8.78 9.13 15.17
N LEU A 234 -9.61 10.12 15.48
CA LEU A 234 -10.70 10.54 14.60
C LEU A 234 -10.14 11.41 13.47
N ARG A 235 -9.22 12.31 13.81
CA ARG A 235 -8.42 13.06 12.82
C ARG A 235 -7.60 12.13 11.92
N LEU A 236 -7.01 11.07 12.48
CA LEU A 236 -6.27 10.06 11.72
C LEU A 236 -7.19 9.27 10.79
N SER A 237 -8.39 8.88 11.26
CA SER A 237 -9.40 8.20 10.44
C SER A 237 -9.78 9.03 9.21
N ASP A 238 -9.95 10.34 9.37
CA ASP A 238 -10.21 11.26 8.25
C ASP A 238 -9.05 11.37 7.25
N LEU A 239 -7.80 11.13 7.68
CA LEU A 239 -6.64 11.09 6.79
C LEU A 239 -6.48 9.76 6.06
N VAL A 240 -6.79 8.65 6.74
CA VAL A 240 -6.84 7.31 6.13
C VAL A 240 -7.94 7.24 5.08
N GLY A 241 -9.08 7.91 5.35
CA GLY A 241 -10.29 7.84 4.57
C GLY A 241 -11.27 6.82 5.16
N LEU A 242 -12.51 7.26 5.40
CA LEU A 242 -13.49 6.45 6.14
C LEU A 242 -13.98 5.22 5.35
N ASP A 243 -14.00 5.31 4.03
CA ASP A 243 -14.25 4.18 3.12
C ASP A 243 -13.12 3.15 3.17
N THR A 244 -11.85 3.60 3.19
CA THR A 244 -10.69 2.71 3.36
C THR A 244 -10.75 2.01 4.73
N LEU A 245 -11.03 2.76 5.80
CA LEU A 245 -11.16 2.21 7.15
C LEU A 245 -12.30 1.19 7.23
N LYS A 246 -13.45 1.48 6.60
CA LYS A 246 -14.58 0.55 6.51
C LYS A 246 -14.19 -0.72 5.76
N LEU A 247 -13.53 -0.61 4.61
CA LEU A 247 -13.11 -1.77 3.82
C LEU A 247 -12.20 -2.70 4.62
N ILE A 248 -11.21 -2.15 5.33
CA ILE A 248 -10.31 -2.94 6.18
C ILE A 248 -11.09 -3.60 7.32
N ALA A 249 -11.97 -2.85 8.00
CA ALA A 249 -12.82 -3.38 9.07
C ALA A 249 -13.73 -4.53 8.59
N ASP A 250 -14.35 -4.39 7.43
CA ASP A 250 -15.17 -5.44 6.81
C ASP A 250 -14.35 -6.71 6.59
N LYS A 251 -13.15 -6.59 6.02
CA LYS A 251 -12.26 -7.74 5.75
C LYS A 251 -11.77 -8.41 7.03
N MET A 252 -11.40 -7.63 8.04
CA MET A 252 -11.03 -8.17 9.35
C MET A 252 -12.21 -8.88 10.02
N PHE A 253 -13.43 -8.34 9.93
CA PHE A 253 -14.63 -9.00 10.46
C PHE A 253 -15.01 -10.25 9.65
N GLU A 254 -14.85 -10.22 8.33
CA GLU A 254 -15.01 -11.38 7.46
C GLU A 254 -14.03 -12.51 7.80
N GLU A 255 -12.81 -12.20 8.23
CA GLU A 255 -11.83 -13.23 8.60
C GLU A 255 -12.05 -13.75 10.03
N PHE A 256 -12.12 -12.86 11.01
CA PHE A 256 -12.08 -13.24 12.43
C PHE A 256 -13.46 -13.45 13.06
N LYS A 257 -14.51 -12.83 12.50
CA LYS A 257 -15.89 -12.86 13.05
C LYS A 257 -16.01 -12.30 14.47
N GLU A 258 -15.05 -11.51 14.93
CA GLU A 258 -15.08 -10.89 16.27
C GLU A 258 -15.72 -9.49 16.22
N PRO A 259 -16.68 -9.18 17.11
CA PRO A 259 -17.43 -7.92 17.08
C PRO A 259 -16.56 -6.65 17.14
N GLN A 260 -15.38 -6.68 17.76
CA GLN A 260 -14.53 -5.48 17.81
C GLN A 260 -14.00 -5.05 16.44
N TYR A 261 -13.96 -5.96 15.46
CA TYR A 261 -13.55 -5.67 14.08
C TYR A 261 -14.71 -5.15 13.21
N ALA A 262 -15.96 -5.31 13.64
CA ALA A 262 -17.11 -4.86 12.86
C ALA A 262 -17.15 -3.31 12.78
N PRO A 263 -17.37 -2.73 11.59
CA PRO A 263 -17.50 -1.28 11.45
C PRO A 263 -18.73 -0.77 12.24
N PRO A 264 -18.58 0.26 13.09
CA PRO A 264 -19.69 0.82 13.86
C PRO A 264 -20.71 1.52 12.95
N PRO A 265 -22.01 1.55 13.31
CA PRO A 265 -23.06 2.16 12.49
C PRO A 265 -22.77 3.61 12.09
N LEU A 266 -22.20 4.43 12.98
CA LEU A 266 -21.79 5.80 12.64
C LEU A 266 -20.83 5.84 11.44
N LEU A 267 -19.81 4.97 11.41
CA LEU A 267 -18.87 4.88 10.30
C LEU A 267 -19.60 4.52 8.99
N LEU A 268 -20.53 3.55 9.06
CA LEU A 268 -21.34 3.15 7.91
C LEU A 268 -22.15 4.33 7.34
N ARG A 269 -22.86 5.07 8.20
CA ARG A 269 -23.66 6.23 7.79
C ARG A 269 -22.80 7.35 7.20
N MET A 270 -21.59 7.58 7.74
CA MET A 270 -20.66 8.58 7.21
C MET A 270 -20.19 8.21 5.80
N VAL A 271 -19.84 6.95 5.57
CA VAL A 271 -19.44 6.46 4.25
C VAL A 271 -20.60 6.55 3.25
N GLU A 272 -21.80 6.12 3.62
CA GLU A 272 -23.01 6.23 2.79
C GLU A 272 -23.36 7.68 2.43
N ALA A 273 -23.10 8.62 3.34
CA ALA A 273 -23.29 10.05 3.11
C ALA A 273 -22.14 10.72 2.32
N GLY A 274 -21.14 9.96 1.86
CA GLY A 274 -19.98 10.50 1.13
C GLY A 274 -19.04 11.36 1.98
N ARG A 275 -19.10 11.25 3.32
CA ARG A 275 -18.20 11.97 4.24
C ARG A 275 -16.97 11.11 4.49
N LEU A 276 -16.02 11.14 3.57
CA LEU A 276 -14.87 10.23 3.54
C LEU A 276 -13.60 10.83 4.17
N GLY A 277 -13.71 11.94 4.91
CA GLY A 277 -12.58 12.61 5.54
C GLY A 277 -11.96 13.68 4.64
N LYS A 278 -10.64 13.86 4.75
CA LYS A 278 -9.91 14.96 4.08
C LYS A 278 -10.10 14.96 2.56
N LYS A 279 -10.23 13.80 1.94
CA LYS A 279 -10.37 13.68 0.47
C LYS A 279 -11.70 14.17 -0.08
N THR A 280 -12.73 14.30 0.76
CA THR A 280 -14.05 14.85 0.40
C THR A 280 -14.36 16.16 1.13
N GLY A 281 -13.38 16.76 1.82
CA GLY A 281 -13.55 18.00 2.59
C GLY A 281 -14.26 17.82 3.94
N GLN A 282 -14.76 16.62 4.25
CA GLN A 282 -15.57 16.37 5.44
C GLN A 282 -15.53 14.90 5.87
N GLY A 283 -15.25 14.68 7.16
CA GLY A 283 -15.42 13.41 7.88
C GLY A 283 -15.88 13.69 9.31
N PHE A 284 -15.09 13.29 10.30
CA PHE A 284 -15.24 13.74 11.70
C PHE A 284 -14.97 15.23 11.83
N HIS A 285 -14.04 15.74 11.03
CA HIS A 285 -13.69 17.15 10.94
C HIS A 285 -13.98 17.72 9.54
N SER A 286 -14.04 19.05 9.43
CA SER A 286 -14.12 19.79 8.16
C SER A 286 -12.72 20.21 7.68
N TYR A 287 -12.51 20.25 6.35
CA TYR A 287 -11.22 20.52 5.69
C TYR A 287 -11.33 21.49 4.51
#